data_AF-A0A6I1KLL0-F1
#
_entry.id   AF-A0A6I1KLL0-F1
#
_cell.length_a   1.000
_cell.length_b   1.000
_cell.length_c   1.000
_cell.angle_alpha   90.00
_cell.angle_beta   90.00
_cell.angle_gamma   90.00
#
_symmetry.space_group_name_H-M   'P 1'
#
loop_
_entity.id
_entity.type
_entity.pdbx_description
1 polymer ?
#
loop_
_entity_poly.entity_id
_entity_poly.type
_entity_poly.pdbx_seq_one_letter_code
_entity_poly.pdbx_strand_id
1 'polypeptide(L)'
;MASNIRIISRLDIKGPNLIKGIHLEGLRKLGDPNQFAKEYYEQGIDEIIYLDIVASLYERSSLLSIVRRTTQDVFIPITVGGGIRSVDDAREILRVGADKVAVNTAAVKRPELVHEISQKFGAQCMVLSIEAKRTAPGKWEVYYDNGREKTGVDVLEWAQRGCELGAGEILLTSVDMEGTGRGFDCELTSAVSRLVPIPVIASGGLGTVDDFEQVVKVGQADAVAVAGALHYKKLNVWDIRNEALRRGIHVRKEVPCQQ
;
A
#
# COMPACT_ATOMS: atom_id res chain seq x y z
N MET A 1 -6.54 19.11 14.62
CA MET A 1 -5.25 19.33 13.90
C MET A 1 -5.26 18.39 12.72
N ALA A 2 -5.01 18.85 11.50
CA ALA A 2 -4.92 17.95 10.35
C ALA A 2 -3.77 16.96 10.59
N SER A 3 -4.02 15.66 10.40
CA SER A 3 -3.00 14.62 10.45
C SER A 3 -1.95 14.86 9.36
N ASN A 4 -0.72 14.45 9.60
CA ASN A 4 0.32 14.49 8.57
C ASN A 4 0.02 13.44 7.49
N ILE A 5 0.16 13.82 6.22
CA ILE A 5 0.19 12.90 5.09
C ILE A 5 1.44 12.03 5.20
N ARG A 6 1.26 10.72 5.08
CA ARG A 6 2.35 9.74 5.11
C ARG A 6 2.84 9.41 3.71
N ILE A 7 4.16 9.34 3.56
CA ILE A 7 4.83 8.86 2.35
C ILE A 7 5.28 7.43 2.64
N ILE A 8 4.74 6.46 1.91
CA ILE A 8 4.93 5.04 2.16
C ILE A 8 5.66 4.41 0.98
N SER A 9 6.76 3.70 1.21
CA SER A 9 7.42 2.96 0.13
C SER A 9 6.72 1.61 -0.07
N ARG A 10 6.23 1.34 -1.28
CA ARG A 10 5.66 0.04 -1.66
C ARG A 10 6.70 -0.79 -2.39
N LEU A 11 6.96 -1.99 -1.87
CA LEU A 11 7.92 -2.96 -2.40
C LEU A 11 7.16 -4.24 -2.81
N ASP A 12 7.00 -4.42 -4.11
CA ASP A 12 6.40 -5.63 -4.68
C ASP A 12 7.47 -6.72 -4.82
N ILE A 13 7.21 -7.91 -4.26
CA ILE A 13 8.19 -8.99 -4.09
C ILE A 13 7.81 -10.20 -4.93
N LYS A 14 8.81 -10.79 -5.61
CA LYS A 14 8.70 -12.10 -6.26
C LYS A 14 9.92 -12.95 -5.94
N GLY A 15 9.70 -13.98 -5.13
CA GLY A 15 10.78 -14.77 -4.55
C GLY A 15 11.71 -13.87 -3.72
N PRO A 16 13.05 -13.92 -3.91
CA PRO A 16 13.95 -13.10 -3.11
C PRO A 16 14.12 -11.66 -3.62
N ASN A 17 13.39 -11.25 -4.67
CA ASN A 17 13.70 -10.00 -5.38
C ASN A 17 12.57 -8.98 -5.27
N LEU A 18 12.97 -7.71 -5.14
CA LEU A 18 12.14 -6.56 -5.47
C LEU A 18 11.90 -6.56 -6.98
N ILE A 19 10.65 -6.39 -7.38
CA ILE A 19 10.24 -6.28 -8.77
C ILE A 19 9.43 -4.99 -9.00
N LYS A 20 9.26 -4.60 -10.27
CA LYS A 20 8.27 -3.60 -10.64
C LYS A 20 7.64 -3.94 -12.00
N GLY A 21 6.32 -3.76 -12.08
CA GLY A 21 5.54 -3.92 -13.30
C GLY A 21 4.72 -2.67 -13.66
N ILE A 22 3.94 -2.79 -14.73
CA ILE A 22 2.94 -1.80 -15.19
C ILE A 22 1.58 -2.52 -15.20
N HIS A 23 0.55 -1.87 -14.64
CA HIS A 23 -0.78 -2.45 -14.42
C HIS A 23 -0.74 -3.81 -13.69
N LEU A 24 0.22 -3.96 -12.75
CA LEU A 24 0.50 -5.21 -12.03
C LEU A 24 1.01 -6.37 -12.91
N GLU A 25 1.40 -6.10 -14.15
CA GLU A 25 1.94 -7.07 -15.11
C GLU A 25 3.35 -6.67 -15.60
N GLY A 26 3.98 -7.51 -16.43
CA GLY A 26 5.26 -7.17 -17.09
C GLY A 26 6.41 -6.92 -16.11
N LEU A 27 6.71 -7.91 -15.27
CA LEU A 27 7.59 -7.75 -14.11
C LEU A 27 9.08 -7.63 -14.50
N ARG A 28 9.73 -6.58 -14.01
CA ARG A 28 11.19 -6.39 -14.07
C ARG A 28 11.80 -6.60 -12.70
N LYS A 29 12.88 -7.39 -12.62
CA LYS A 29 13.70 -7.53 -11.41
C LYS A 29 14.53 -6.27 -11.17
N LEU A 30 14.55 -5.79 -9.93
CA LEU A 30 15.29 -4.60 -9.51
C LEU A 30 16.46 -4.93 -8.57
N GLY A 31 16.26 -5.77 -7.55
CA GLY A 31 17.35 -6.09 -6.60
C GLY A 31 16.88 -6.71 -5.28
N ASP A 32 17.70 -6.58 -4.24
CA ASP A 32 17.40 -7.06 -2.87
C ASP A 32 16.44 -6.09 -2.15
N PRO A 33 15.23 -6.52 -1.78
CA PRO A 33 14.25 -5.64 -1.13
C PRO A 33 14.71 -5.05 0.21
N ASN A 34 15.62 -5.70 0.94
CA ASN A 34 16.11 -5.18 2.23
C ASN A 34 17.02 -3.96 2.02
N GLN A 35 17.82 -3.95 0.95
CA GLN A 35 18.70 -2.83 0.62
C GLN A 35 17.88 -1.58 0.29
N PHE A 36 16.83 -1.73 -0.53
CA PHE A 36 15.92 -0.64 -0.85
C PHE A 36 15.17 -0.13 0.38
N ALA A 37 14.69 -1.03 1.24
CA ALA A 37 14.01 -0.64 2.47
C ALA A 37 14.90 0.15 3.43
N LYS A 38 16.16 -0.27 3.59
CA LYS A 38 17.15 0.46 4.39
C LYS A 38 17.44 1.84 3.79
N GLU A 39 17.64 1.93 2.48
CA GLU A 39 17.83 3.22 1.78
C GLU A 39 16.63 4.16 1.99
N TYR A 40 15.40 3.67 1.90
CA TYR A 40 14.20 4.49 2.14
C TYR A 40 14.05 4.91 3.61
N TYR A 41 14.39 4.02 4.55
CA TYR A 41 14.41 4.34 5.96
C TYR A 41 15.42 5.46 6.28
N GLU A 42 16.64 5.38 5.72
CA GLU A 42 17.68 6.42 5.85
C GLU A 42 17.27 7.75 5.19
N GLN A 43 16.43 7.70 4.15
CA GLN A 43 15.80 8.89 3.55
C GLN A 43 14.56 9.37 4.32
N GLY A 44 14.26 8.77 5.47
CA GLY A 44 13.17 9.16 6.33
C GLY A 44 11.79 8.80 5.78
N ILE A 45 11.60 7.70 5.06
CA ILE A 45 10.25 7.22 4.70
C ILE A 45 9.38 7.00 5.95
N ASP A 46 8.06 7.19 5.85
CA ASP A 46 7.17 7.13 7.02
C ASP A 46 6.76 5.70 7.37
N GLU A 47 6.46 4.86 6.36
CA GLU A 47 6.13 3.44 6.49
C GLU A 47 6.65 2.64 5.28
N ILE A 48 6.70 1.31 5.40
CA ILE A 48 7.02 0.39 4.30
C ILE A 48 5.89 -0.61 4.09
N ILE A 49 5.49 -0.84 2.84
CA ILE A 49 4.56 -1.92 2.45
C ILE A 49 5.34 -2.96 1.65
N TYR A 50 5.28 -4.23 2.06
CA TYR A 50 5.72 -5.38 1.28
C TYR A 50 4.52 -6.14 0.74
N LEU A 51 4.48 -6.41 -0.57
CA LEU A 51 3.44 -7.24 -1.19
C LEU A 51 4.06 -8.43 -1.94
N ASP A 52 3.70 -9.65 -1.57
CA ASP A 52 4.05 -10.84 -2.36
C ASP A 52 3.04 -11.02 -3.49
N ILE A 53 3.48 -10.66 -4.70
CA ILE A 53 2.65 -10.66 -5.90
C ILE A 53 2.44 -12.06 -6.51
N VAL A 54 3.16 -13.08 -6.03
CA VAL A 54 3.02 -14.47 -6.50
C VAL A 54 2.48 -15.41 -5.43
N ALA A 55 2.13 -14.89 -4.25
CA ALA A 55 1.64 -15.69 -3.14
C ALA A 55 0.33 -16.45 -3.45
N SER A 56 -0.47 -16.01 -4.43
CA SER A 56 -1.64 -16.77 -4.89
C SER A 56 -1.27 -18.05 -5.61
N LEU A 57 -0.09 -18.12 -6.24
CA LEU A 57 0.42 -19.26 -6.99
C LEU A 57 1.23 -20.23 -6.13
N TYR A 58 1.88 -19.74 -5.08
CA TYR A 58 2.74 -20.52 -4.20
C TYR A 58 2.22 -20.49 -2.76
N GLU A 59 2.00 -21.66 -2.16
CA GLU A 59 1.44 -21.80 -0.80
C GLU A 59 2.41 -21.42 0.33
N ARG A 60 3.57 -20.82 0.02
CA ARG A 60 4.54 -20.34 1.02
C ARG A 60 5.04 -18.95 0.67
N SER A 61 4.88 -18.03 1.62
CA SER A 61 5.36 -16.67 1.47
C SER A 61 6.86 -16.58 1.77
N SER A 62 7.62 -16.09 0.79
CA SER A 62 9.03 -15.72 0.98
C SER A 62 9.22 -14.48 1.86
N LEU A 63 8.13 -13.78 2.19
CA LEU A 63 8.16 -12.53 2.94
C LEU A 63 8.61 -12.71 4.39
N LEU A 64 8.33 -13.85 5.04
CA LEU A 64 8.70 -14.03 6.45
C LEU A 64 10.19 -13.83 6.69
N SER A 65 11.05 -14.37 5.81
CA SER A 65 12.50 -14.17 5.89
C SER A 65 12.94 -12.75 5.52
N ILE A 66 12.25 -12.10 4.57
CA ILE A 66 12.57 -10.74 4.15
C ILE A 66 12.23 -9.77 5.28
N VAL A 67 11.01 -9.83 5.81
CA VAL A 67 10.52 -8.97 6.90
C VAL A 67 11.36 -9.13 8.16
N ARG A 68 11.72 -10.37 8.54
CA ARG A 68 12.61 -10.63 9.69
C ARG A 68 13.98 -9.97 9.53
N ARG A 69 14.51 -9.86 8.31
CA ARG A 69 15.78 -9.18 8.05
C ARG A 69 15.59 -7.67 8.04
N THR A 70 14.55 -7.15 7.41
CA THR A 70 14.24 -5.71 7.40
C THR A 70 14.12 -5.13 8.81
N THR A 71 13.44 -5.83 9.72
CA THR A 71 13.18 -5.39 11.10
C THR A 71 14.44 -5.32 11.99
N GLN A 72 15.60 -5.79 11.51
CA GLN A 72 16.88 -5.62 12.22
C GLN A 72 17.46 -4.21 12.05
N ASP A 73 17.17 -3.55 10.92
CA ASP A 73 17.76 -2.26 10.53
C ASP A 73 16.72 -1.14 10.37
N VAL A 74 15.44 -1.48 10.21
CA VAL A 74 14.36 -0.52 9.88
C VAL A 74 13.34 -0.46 11.01
N PHE A 75 13.19 0.73 11.60
CA PHE A 75 12.36 0.98 12.80
C PHE A 75 11.19 1.94 12.52
N ILE A 76 10.45 1.66 11.46
CA ILE A 76 9.21 2.35 11.07
C ILE A 76 8.14 1.30 10.77
N PRO A 77 6.85 1.67 10.78
CA PRO A 77 5.79 0.70 10.57
C PRO A 77 5.92 -0.08 9.26
N ILE A 78 5.77 -1.40 9.34
CA ILE A 78 5.83 -2.31 8.20
C ILE A 78 4.45 -2.97 8.01
N THR A 79 3.87 -2.77 6.84
CA THR A 79 2.68 -3.49 6.38
C THR A 79 3.09 -4.62 5.45
N VAL A 80 2.53 -5.81 5.64
CA VAL A 80 2.85 -6.98 4.82
C VAL A 80 1.57 -7.55 4.22
N GLY A 81 1.56 -7.75 2.90
CA GLY A 81 0.44 -8.31 2.16
C GLY A 81 0.88 -9.40 1.18
N GLY A 82 -0.10 -10.14 0.67
CA GLY A 82 0.12 -11.27 -0.24
C GLY A 82 0.18 -12.61 0.50
N GLY A 83 -0.78 -13.49 0.20
CA GLY A 83 -0.80 -14.86 0.73
C GLY A 83 -1.42 -15.07 2.10
N ILE A 84 -1.95 -14.03 2.73
CA ILE A 84 -2.67 -14.11 4.02
C ILE A 84 -4.07 -14.66 3.77
N ARG A 85 -4.34 -15.89 4.20
CA ARG A 85 -5.60 -16.61 3.98
C ARG A 85 -6.32 -16.95 5.29
N SER A 86 -5.63 -16.82 6.41
CA SER A 86 -6.13 -17.15 7.74
C SER A 86 -5.64 -16.17 8.81
N VAL A 87 -6.27 -16.23 9.98
CA VAL A 87 -5.82 -15.51 11.18
C VAL A 87 -4.44 -16.00 11.64
N ASP A 88 -4.10 -17.26 11.37
CA ASP A 88 -2.81 -17.82 11.71
C ASP A 88 -1.70 -17.28 10.79
N ASP A 89 -1.96 -17.12 9.49
CA ASP A 89 -1.01 -16.45 8.58
C ASP A 89 -0.74 -15.02 9.03
N ALA A 90 -1.80 -14.28 9.40
CA ALA A 90 -1.67 -12.94 9.95
C ALA A 90 -0.82 -12.94 11.24
N ARG A 91 -1.03 -13.93 12.13
CA ARG A 91 -0.22 -14.08 13.35
C ARG A 91 1.25 -14.28 13.03
N GLU A 92 1.58 -15.15 12.08
CA GLU A 92 2.97 -15.45 11.73
C GLU A 92 3.69 -14.21 11.19
N ILE A 93 3.02 -13.44 10.35
CA ILE A 93 3.55 -12.20 9.79
C ILE A 93 3.78 -11.13 10.88
N LEU A 94 2.80 -10.94 11.77
CA LEU A 94 2.95 -9.99 12.88
C LEU A 94 4.08 -10.43 13.83
N ARG A 95 4.24 -11.74 14.07
CA ARG A 95 5.31 -12.29 14.94
C ARG A 95 6.71 -12.10 14.39
N VAL A 96 6.89 -11.91 13.08
CA VAL A 96 8.21 -11.62 12.49
C VAL A 96 8.53 -10.13 12.43
N GLY A 97 7.67 -9.28 13.02
CA GLY A 97 7.89 -7.85 13.21
C GLY A 97 7.16 -6.95 12.23
N ALA A 98 6.17 -7.46 11.49
CA ALA A 98 5.22 -6.58 10.81
C ALA A 98 4.27 -5.93 11.82
N ASP A 99 3.90 -4.68 11.58
CA ASP A 99 2.92 -3.95 12.40
C ASP A 99 1.49 -4.14 11.89
N LYS A 100 1.34 -4.34 10.57
CA LYS A 100 0.06 -4.45 9.88
C LYS A 100 0.06 -5.57 8.84
N VAL A 101 -1.11 -6.11 8.55
CA VAL A 101 -1.36 -7.08 7.49
C VAL A 101 -2.32 -6.53 6.45
N ALA A 102 -1.99 -6.66 5.17
CA ALA A 102 -2.82 -6.23 4.05
C ALA A 102 -3.45 -7.43 3.33
N VAL A 103 -4.78 -7.50 3.33
CA VAL A 103 -5.53 -8.63 2.75
C VAL A 103 -6.41 -8.14 1.60
N ASN A 104 -6.26 -8.77 0.42
CA ASN A 104 -7.12 -8.55 -0.75
C ASN A 104 -7.89 -9.84 -1.10
N THR A 105 -7.28 -10.73 -1.89
CA THR A 105 -7.93 -11.92 -2.47
C THR A 105 -8.69 -12.79 -1.45
N ALA A 106 -8.12 -13.01 -0.26
CA ALA A 106 -8.78 -13.82 0.77
C ALA A 106 -9.98 -13.10 1.39
N ALA A 107 -9.91 -11.77 1.56
CA ALA A 107 -11.02 -10.96 2.06
C ALA A 107 -12.16 -10.91 1.04
N VAL A 108 -11.87 -10.78 -0.25
CA VAL A 108 -12.89 -10.86 -1.31
C VAL A 108 -13.61 -12.22 -1.30
N LYS A 109 -12.86 -13.32 -1.15
CA LYS A 109 -13.42 -14.68 -1.15
C LYS A 109 -14.16 -15.04 0.15
N ARG A 110 -13.73 -14.47 1.28
CA ARG A 110 -14.29 -14.70 2.61
C ARG A 110 -14.18 -13.41 3.45
N PRO A 111 -15.15 -12.49 3.33
CA PRO A 111 -15.11 -11.19 4.00
C PRO A 111 -14.95 -11.27 5.52
N GLU A 112 -15.45 -12.35 6.14
CA GLU A 112 -15.36 -12.59 7.58
C GLU A 112 -13.91 -12.63 8.09
N LEU A 113 -12.92 -12.95 7.22
CA LEU A 113 -11.52 -12.93 7.59
C LEU A 113 -11.05 -11.54 8.07
N VAL A 114 -11.58 -10.45 7.48
CA VAL A 114 -11.27 -9.08 7.91
C VAL A 114 -11.68 -8.89 9.37
N HIS A 115 -12.89 -9.34 9.71
CA HIS A 115 -13.42 -9.27 11.06
C HIS A 115 -12.63 -10.13 12.04
N GLU A 116 -12.32 -11.37 11.67
CA GLU A 116 -11.54 -12.28 12.53
C GLU A 116 -10.14 -11.73 12.85
N ILE A 117 -9.44 -11.18 11.85
CA ILE A 117 -8.11 -10.56 12.05
C ILE A 117 -8.24 -9.32 12.94
N SER A 118 -9.20 -8.44 12.62
CA SER A 118 -9.43 -7.20 13.38
C SER A 118 -9.79 -7.47 14.84
N GLN A 119 -10.68 -8.43 15.11
CA GLN A 119 -11.03 -8.83 16.48
C GLN A 119 -9.85 -9.42 17.25
N LYS A 120 -8.96 -10.16 16.57
CA LYS A 120 -7.83 -10.83 17.22
C LYS A 120 -6.67 -9.89 17.54
N PHE A 121 -6.36 -8.96 16.63
CA PHE A 121 -5.14 -8.13 16.70
C PHE A 121 -5.42 -6.62 16.80
N GLY A 122 -6.68 -6.20 16.65
CA GLY A 122 -7.12 -4.81 16.60
C GLY A 122 -7.20 -4.27 15.18
N ALA A 123 -8.12 -3.33 14.96
CA ALA A 123 -8.39 -2.74 13.65
C ALA A 123 -7.15 -2.07 13.04
N GLN A 124 -6.29 -1.45 13.86
CA GLN A 124 -5.07 -0.78 13.41
C GLN A 124 -4.07 -1.70 12.70
N CYS A 125 -4.15 -3.02 12.93
CA CYS A 125 -3.30 -4.01 12.27
C CYS A 125 -3.91 -4.53 10.96
N MET A 126 -5.19 -4.28 10.68
CA MET A 126 -5.92 -4.87 9.55
C MET A 126 -6.11 -3.85 8.43
N VAL A 127 -5.31 -3.96 7.36
CA VAL A 127 -5.39 -3.14 6.16
C VAL A 127 -6.19 -3.88 5.09
N LEU A 128 -7.32 -3.32 4.65
CA LEU A 128 -8.04 -3.86 3.50
C LEU A 128 -7.36 -3.39 2.21
N SER A 129 -6.79 -4.30 1.45
CA SER A 129 -6.18 -3.98 0.16
C SER A 129 -7.24 -4.14 -0.94
N ILE A 130 -7.50 -3.06 -1.67
CA ILE A 130 -8.46 -3.01 -2.77
C ILE A 130 -7.71 -2.71 -4.06
N GLU A 131 -7.72 -3.67 -4.98
CA GLU A 131 -7.29 -3.45 -6.36
C GLU A 131 -8.53 -3.04 -7.17
N ALA A 132 -8.51 -1.84 -7.72
CA ALA A 132 -9.66 -1.24 -8.38
C ALA A 132 -9.37 -1.02 -9.87
N LYS A 133 -10.32 -1.40 -10.73
CA LYS A 133 -10.26 -1.11 -12.16
C LYS A 133 -11.52 -0.39 -12.62
N ARG A 134 -11.35 0.65 -13.42
CA ARG A 134 -12.47 1.44 -13.94
C ARG A 134 -13.27 0.64 -14.95
N THR A 135 -14.59 0.59 -14.77
CA THR A 135 -15.52 -0.10 -15.68
C THR A 135 -16.41 0.87 -16.46
N ALA A 136 -16.65 2.07 -15.90
CA ALA A 136 -17.33 3.18 -16.53
C ALA A 136 -16.95 4.50 -15.83
N PRO A 137 -17.31 5.69 -16.37
CA PRO A 137 -17.15 6.95 -15.65
C PRO A 137 -17.79 6.88 -14.26
N GLY A 138 -17.03 7.23 -13.21
CA GLY A 138 -17.47 7.14 -11.82
C GLY A 138 -17.75 5.74 -11.27
N LYS A 139 -17.34 4.66 -11.96
CA LYS A 139 -17.56 3.27 -11.53
C LYS A 139 -16.29 2.43 -11.61
N TRP A 140 -16.03 1.68 -10.55
CA TRP A 140 -14.88 0.79 -10.44
C TRP A 140 -15.30 -0.54 -9.86
N GLU A 141 -14.69 -1.60 -10.38
CA GLU A 141 -14.89 -2.96 -9.92
C GLU A 141 -13.67 -3.40 -9.11
N VAL A 142 -13.91 -4.19 -8.06
CA VAL A 142 -12.86 -4.81 -7.24
C VAL A 142 -12.25 -5.98 -8.02
N TYR A 143 -10.93 -6.05 -8.01
CA TYR A 143 -10.15 -7.13 -8.62
C TYR A 143 -9.38 -7.88 -7.54
N TYR A 144 -9.06 -9.13 -7.85
CA TYR A 144 -8.22 -9.97 -7.01
C TYR A 144 -7.18 -10.70 -7.86
N ASP A 145 -6.34 -11.48 -7.19
CA ASP A 145 -5.24 -12.22 -7.84
C ASP A 145 -4.29 -11.29 -8.61
N ASN A 146 -3.89 -10.19 -7.94
CA ASN A 146 -2.96 -9.18 -8.46
C ASN A 146 -3.49 -8.53 -9.76
N GLY A 147 -4.75 -8.06 -9.72
CA GLY A 147 -5.40 -7.29 -10.76
C GLY A 147 -5.92 -8.09 -11.95
N ARG A 148 -5.87 -9.43 -11.89
CA ARG A 148 -6.21 -10.31 -13.02
C ARG A 148 -7.68 -10.69 -13.05
N GLU A 149 -8.24 -11.03 -11.90
CA GLU A 149 -9.56 -11.62 -11.81
C GLU A 149 -10.61 -10.62 -11.33
N LYS A 150 -11.76 -10.67 -11.97
CA LYS A 150 -12.92 -9.81 -11.72
C LYS A 150 -13.80 -10.38 -10.62
N THR A 151 -14.42 -9.51 -9.82
CA THR A 151 -15.33 -9.92 -8.74
C THR A 151 -16.80 -9.65 -9.05
N GLY A 152 -17.10 -8.70 -9.94
CA GLY A 152 -18.42 -8.11 -10.12
C GLY A 152 -18.85 -7.16 -8.98
N VAL A 153 -17.99 -6.89 -8.00
CA VAL A 153 -18.29 -6.07 -6.82
C VAL A 153 -17.84 -4.64 -7.04
N ASP A 154 -18.69 -3.67 -6.69
CA ASP A 154 -18.34 -2.24 -6.74
C ASP A 154 -17.35 -1.88 -5.63
N VAL A 155 -16.37 -1.02 -5.96
CA VAL A 155 -15.31 -0.62 -5.03
C VAL A 155 -15.84 0.16 -3.83
N LEU A 156 -16.85 1.01 -4.01
CA LEU A 156 -17.40 1.82 -2.93
C LEU A 156 -18.17 0.95 -1.93
N GLU A 157 -19.00 0.03 -2.45
CA GLU A 157 -19.70 -0.97 -1.64
C GLU A 157 -18.71 -1.82 -0.83
N TRP A 158 -17.63 -2.28 -1.48
CA TRP A 158 -16.61 -3.09 -0.82
C TRP A 158 -15.82 -2.32 0.24
N ALA A 159 -15.46 -1.06 -0.03
CA ALA A 159 -14.75 -0.22 0.92
C ALA A 159 -15.58 0.02 2.19
N GLN A 160 -16.88 0.33 2.04
CA GLN A 160 -17.79 0.50 3.16
C GLN A 160 -17.95 -0.80 3.95
N ARG A 161 -18.14 -1.93 3.25
CA ARG A 161 -18.24 -3.25 3.88
C ARG A 161 -16.96 -3.62 4.66
N GLY A 162 -15.80 -3.29 4.13
CA GLY A 162 -14.51 -3.44 4.79
C GLY A 162 -14.43 -2.72 6.13
N CYS A 163 -14.93 -1.48 6.19
CA CYS A 163 -14.99 -0.70 7.42
C CYS A 163 -15.92 -1.34 8.45
N GLU A 164 -17.11 -1.80 8.03
CA GLU A 164 -18.07 -2.50 8.89
C GLU A 164 -17.49 -3.79 9.48
N LEU A 165 -16.65 -4.49 8.72
CA LEU A 165 -15.96 -5.69 9.16
C LEU A 165 -14.78 -5.39 10.11
N GLY A 166 -14.36 -4.13 10.21
CA GLY A 166 -13.33 -3.68 11.15
C GLY A 166 -11.93 -3.49 10.55
N ALA A 167 -11.82 -3.27 9.24
CA ALA A 167 -10.57 -2.77 8.67
C ALA A 167 -10.22 -1.41 9.30
N GLY A 168 -8.96 -1.20 9.68
CA GLY A 168 -8.49 0.07 10.27
C GLY A 168 -7.89 1.03 9.25
N GLU A 169 -7.60 0.56 8.03
CA GLU A 169 -7.02 1.35 6.95
C GLU A 169 -7.29 0.66 5.60
N ILE A 170 -7.39 1.43 4.52
CA ILE A 170 -7.54 0.90 3.15
C ILE A 170 -6.29 1.20 2.33
N LEU A 171 -5.74 0.17 1.69
CA LEU A 171 -4.74 0.31 0.62
C LEU A 171 -5.44 0.26 -0.73
N LEU A 172 -5.64 1.42 -1.35
CA LEU A 172 -6.41 1.57 -2.58
C LEU A 172 -5.47 1.66 -3.79
N THR A 173 -5.40 0.59 -4.58
CA THR A 173 -4.58 0.53 -5.79
C THR A 173 -5.43 0.70 -7.04
N SER A 174 -5.21 1.79 -7.80
CA SER A 174 -5.77 1.90 -9.16
C SER A 174 -4.94 1.06 -10.11
N VAL A 175 -5.51 -0.05 -10.60
CA VAL A 175 -4.83 -0.94 -11.56
C VAL A 175 -4.54 -0.21 -12.87
N ASP A 176 -5.43 0.68 -13.30
CA ASP A 176 -5.29 1.45 -14.54
C ASP A 176 -4.13 2.48 -14.51
N MET A 177 -3.78 2.97 -13.32
CA MET A 177 -2.69 3.95 -13.15
C MET A 177 -1.39 3.32 -12.67
N GLU A 178 -1.42 2.08 -12.18
CA GLU A 178 -0.28 1.46 -11.53
C GLU A 178 0.92 1.26 -12.50
N GLY A 179 2.08 1.73 -12.08
CA GLY A 179 3.33 1.69 -12.84
C GLY A 179 3.41 2.66 -14.02
N THR A 180 2.36 3.43 -14.30
CA THR A 180 2.31 4.31 -15.49
C THR A 180 3.08 5.62 -15.30
N GLY A 181 3.15 6.14 -14.07
CA GLY A 181 3.76 7.44 -13.79
C GLY A 181 3.00 8.62 -14.42
N ARG A 182 1.68 8.47 -14.66
CA ARG A 182 0.82 9.48 -15.31
C ARG A 182 -0.15 10.17 -14.34
N GLY A 183 0.12 10.11 -13.04
CA GLY A 183 -0.77 10.60 -11.99
C GLY A 183 -1.64 9.51 -11.38
N PHE A 184 -2.24 9.80 -10.22
CA PHE A 184 -3.16 8.88 -9.53
C PHE A 184 -4.58 8.98 -10.09
N ASP A 185 -5.39 7.93 -9.87
CA ASP A 185 -6.84 8.02 -10.03
C ASP A 185 -7.44 8.81 -8.84
N CYS A 186 -7.41 10.14 -8.95
CA CYS A 186 -7.90 11.04 -7.92
C CYS A 186 -9.41 10.94 -7.74
N GLU A 187 -10.16 10.63 -8.80
CA GLU A 187 -11.62 10.46 -8.71
C GLU A 187 -11.97 9.25 -7.83
N LEU A 188 -11.33 8.12 -8.09
CA LEU A 188 -11.44 6.90 -7.28
C LEU A 188 -11.07 7.18 -5.82
N THR A 189 -9.89 7.77 -5.61
CA THR A 189 -9.36 8.04 -4.26
C THR A 189 -10.30 8.96 -3.49
N SER A 190 -10.80 10.01 -4.13
CA SER A 190 -11.72 10.98 -3.54
C SER A 190 -13.09 10.37 -3.22
N ALA A 191 -13.58 9.47 -4.08
CA ALA A 191 -14.84 8.76 -3.85
C ALA A 191 -14.77 7.84 -2.63
N VAL A 192 -13.68 7.07 -2.48
CA VAL A 192 -13.46 6.18 -1.32
C VAL A 192 -13.19 7.00 -0.05
N SER A 193 -12.28 7.97 -0.09
CA SER A 193 -11.87 8.74 1.11
C SER A 193 -13.01 9.54 1.75
N ARG A 194 -13.98 10.01 0.95
CA ARG A 194 -15.20 10.65 1.49
C ARG A 194 -16.22 9.69 2.07
N LEU A 195 -16.19 8.43 1.64
CA LEU A 195 -17.17 7.42 2.01
C LEU A 195 -16.81 6.75 3.34
N VAL A 196 -15.52 6.50 3.57
CA VAL A 196 -15.06 5.73 4.71
C VAL A 196 -14.52 6.62 5.84
N PRO A 197 -14.68 6.23 7.12
CA PRO A 197 -14.16 6.98 8.26
C PRO A 197 -12.72 6.60 8.63
N ILE A 198 -12.08 5.71 7.87
CA ILE A 198 -10.73 5.19 8.13
C ILE A 198 -9.73 5.72 7.09
N PRO A 199 -8.42 5.78 7.41
CA PRO A 199 -7.42 6.30 6.48
C PRO A 199 -7.38 5.56 5.15
N VAL A 200 -7.16 6.30 4.06
CA VAL A 200 -6.98 5.75 2.71
C VAL A 200 -5.56 6.01 2.21
N ILE A 201 -4.85 4.94 1.89
CA ILE A 201 -3.54 4.97 1.22
C ILE A 201 -3.78 4.90 -0.29
N ALA A 202 -3.50 5.97 -1.01
CA ALA A 202 -3.55 5.98 -2.47
C ALA A 202 -2.33 5.28 -3.06
N SER A 203 -2.54 4.35 -4.01
CA SER A 203 -1.49 3.59 -4.67
C SER A 203 -1.70 3.52 -6.18
N GLY A 204 -0.60 3.65 -6.93
CA GLY A 204 -0.56 3.55 -8.38
C GLY A 204 -0.70 4.89 -9.10
N GLY A 205 0.40 5.38 -9.67
CA GLY A 205 0.36 6.52 -10.59
C GLY A 205 1.44 7.59 -10.43
N LEU A 206 2.14 7.67 -9.29
CA LEU A 206 3.11 8.76 -9.04
C LEU A 206 4.21 8.82 -10.13
N GLY A 207 4.27 9.93 -10.86
CA GLY A 207 5.37 10.27 -11.77
C GLY A 207 6.16 11.52 -11.32
N THR A 208 5.47 12.50 -10.75
CA THR A 208 5.97 13.82 -10.36
C THR A 208 5.45 14.22 -8.98
N VAL A 209 5.98 15.32 -8.42
CA VAL A 209 5.42 15.86 -7.16
C VAL A 209 4.05 16.52 -7.35
N ASP A 210 3.72 16.99 -8.56
CA ASP A 210 2.39 17.50 -8.87
C ASP A 210 1.33 16.40 -8.69
N ASP A 211 1.65 15.16 -9.07
CA ASP A 211 0.77 14.01 -8.86
C ASP A 211 0.53 13.73 -7.36
N PHE A 212 1.57 13.91 -6.54
CA PHE A 212 1.47 13.79 -5.08
C PHE A 212 0.53 14.87 -4.51
N GLU A 213 0.70 16.13 -4.92
CA GLU A 213 -0.20 17.21 -4.49
C GLU A 213 -1.64 16.94 -4.92
N GLN A 214 -1.86 16.51 -6.17
CA GLN A 214 -3.19 16.23 -6.69
C GLN A 214 -3.90 15.13 -5.88
N VAL A 215 -3.23 14.01 -5.61
CA VAL A 215 -3.87 12.91 -4.86
C VAL A 215 -4.15 13.27 -3.41
N VAL A 216 -3.36 14.16 -2.81
CA VAL A 216 -3.62 14.67 -1.47
C VAL A 216 -4.76 15.69 -1.46
N LYS A 217 -4.72 16.72 -2.31
CA LYS A 217 -5.69 17.83 -2.27
C LYS A 217 -7.02 17.48 -2.92
N VAL A 218 -6.99 16.79 -4.07
CA VAL A 218 -8.19 16.39 -4.83
C VAL A 218 -8.64 15.00 -4.43
N GLY A 219 -7.69 14.05 -4.38
CA GLY A 219 -7.95 12.67 -3.98
C GLY A 219 -8.29 12.52 -2.49
N GLN A 220 -7.93 13.49 -1.64
CA GLN A 220 -8.12 13.45 -0.19
C GLN A 220 -7.47 12.24 0.48
N ALA A 221 -6.36 11.74 -0.08
CA ALA A 221 -5.63 10.63 0.50
C ALA A 221 -4.96 11.01 1.82
N ASP A 222 -5.00 10.10 2.80
CA ASP A 222 -4.28 10.25 4.08
C ASP A 222 -2.81 9.81 3.98
N ALA A 223 -2.50 9.01 2.98
CA ALA A 223 -1.17 8.50 2.69
C ALA A 223 -0.99 8.20 1.21
N VAL A 224 0.25 8.23 0.76
CA VAL A 224 0.60 7.97 -0.64
C VAL A 224 1.66 6.85 -0.70
N ALA A 225 1.29 5.73 -1.32
CA ALA A 225 2.19 4.62 -1.57
C ALA A 225 2.98 4.83 -2.86
N VAL A 226 4.31 4.83 -2.75
CA VAL A 226 5.24 5.13 -3.83
C VAL A 226 6.16 3.94 -4.10
N ALA A 227 6.26 3.53 -5.35
CA ALA A 227 7.14 2.43 -5.79
C ALA A 227 8.11 2.92 -6.88
N GLY A 228 7.67 2.89 -8.15
CA GLY A 228 8.53 3.12 -9.32
C GLY A 228 9.31 4.45 -9.29
N ALA A 229 8.72 5.54 -8.81
CA ALA A 229 9.41 6.83 -8.72
C ALA A 229 10.64 6.76 -7.80
N LEU A 230 10.54 6.06 -6.68
CA LEU A 230 11.64 5.83 -5.75
C LEU A 230 12.61 4.76 -6.27
N HIS A 231 12.10 3.62 -6.74
CA HIS A 231 12.95 2.50 -7.17
C HIS A 231 13.86 2.84 -8.34
N TYR A 232 13.36 3.68 -9.26
CA TYR A 232 14.12 4.14 -10.42
C TYR A 232 14.85 5.47 -10.17
N LYS A 233 14.89 5.96 -8.93
CA LYS A 233 15.56 7.21 -8.53
C LYS A 233 15.12 8.43 -9.35
N LYS A 234 13.86 8.44 -9.80
CA LYS A 234 13.24 9.60 -10.46
C LYS A 234 12.92 10.70 -9.46
N LEU A 235 12.55 10.29 -8.26
CA LEU A 235 12.37 11.11 -7.07
C LEU A 235 13.02 10.37 -5.90
N ASN A 236 13.44 11.10 -4.88
CA ASN A 236 13.75 10.54 -3.57
C ASN A 236 12.71 11.02 -2.53
N VAL A 237 12.74 10.45 -1.32
CA VAL A 237 11.75 10.78 -0.27
C VAL A 237 11.88 12.25 0.16
N TRP A 238 13.10 12.77 0.22
CA TRP A 238 13.40 14.16 0.58
C TRP A 238 12.77 15.16 -0.38
N ASP A 239 12.88 14.93 -1.68
CA ASP A 239 12.34 15.80 -2.72
C ASP A 239 10.82 15.88 -2.60
N ILE A 240 10.15 14.73 -2.44
CA ILE A 240 8.69 14.67 -2.26
C ILE A 240 8.29 15.44 -0.99
N ARG A 241 8.98 15.20 0.13
CA ARG A 241 8.69 15.83 1.41
C ARG A 241 8.90 17.35 1.38
N ASN A 242 10.05 17.81 0.90
CA ASN A 242 10.39 19.23 0.85
C ASN A 242 9.42 20.00 -0.04
N GLU A 243 9.09 19.44 -1.20
CA GLU A 243 8.17 20.07 -2.13
C GLU A 243 6.73 20.03 -1.61
N ALA A 244 6.30 18.96 -0.94
CA ALA A 244 5.02 18.91 -0.22
C ALA A 244 4.93 20.03 0.84
N LEU A 245 5.98 20.23 1.65
CA LEU A 245 6.03 21.30 2.64
C LEU A 245 5.95 22.69 2.00
N ARG A 246 6.67 22.93 0.89
CA ARG A 246 6.58 24.21 0.14
C ARG A 246 5.19 24.49 -0.38
N ARG A 247 4.43 23.45 -0.73
CA ARG A 247 3.05 23.53 -1.23
C ARG A 247 1.98 23.54 -0.13
N GLY A 248 2.41 23.65 1.13
CA GLY A 248 1.53 23.71 2.30
C GLY A 248 0.88 22.39 2.67
N ILE A 249 1.41 21.26 2.19
CA ILE A 249 0.95 19.93 2.59
C ILE A 249 1.67 19.54 3.88
N HIS A 250 0.88 19.20 4.90
CA HIS A 250 1.40 18.74 6.18
C HIS A 250 1.96 17.32 6.03
N VAL A 251 3.27 17.18 5.97
CA VAL A 251 4.00 15.91 6.04
C VAL A 251 4.90 15.92 7.27
N ARG A 252 5.39 14.73 7.70
CA ARG A 252 6.39 14.65 8.78
C ARG A 252 7.58 15.54 8.42
N LYS A 253 7.86 16.55 9.27
CA LYS A 253 9.09 17.34 9.18
C LYS A 253 10.23 16.47 9.68
N GLU A 254 11.34 16.45 8.96
CA GLU A 254 12.50 15.75 9.47
C GLU A 254 13.08 16.48 10.68
N VAL A 255 13.36 15.70 11.71
CA VAL A 255 14.43 15.99 12.66
C VAL A 255 15.61 15.18 12.12
N PRO A 256 16.72 15.81 11.69
CA PRO A 256 17.89 15.06 11.27
C PRO A 256 18.25 14.08 12.39
N CYS A 257 18.41 12.79 12.06
CA CYS A 257 19.07 11.86 12.95
C CYS A 257 20.49 12.42 13.15
N GLN A 258 20.75 13.03 14.31
CA GLN A 258 22.07 13.55 14.63
C GLN A 258 23.04 12.37 14.57
N GLN A 259 23.97 12.42 13.61
CA GLN A 259 25.16 11.58 13.64
C GLN A 259 26.01 11.91 14.86
#